data_AF-A0A7V8WSZ5-F1
#
_entry.id   AF-A0A7V8WSZ5-F1
#
_cell.length_a   1.000
_cell.length_b   1.000
_cell.length_c   1.000
_cell.angle_alpha   90.00
_cell.angle_beta   90.00
_cell.angle_gamma   90.00
#
_symmetry.space_group_name_H-M   'P 1'
#
loop_
_entity.id
_entity.type
_entity.pdbx_description
1 polymer ?
#
loop_
_entity_poly.entity_id
_entity_poly.type
_entity_poly.pdbx_seq_one_letter_code
_entity_poly.pdbx_strand_id
1 'polypeptide(L)' 'MLKQRPLPHLRLAASLAQYNFVSVTQGKKALDRRARGTLGMSGAEFIRRYRAGEIEDPDRPEVIKLAMFLPFTERLG' A
#
# COMPACT_ATOMS: atom_id res chain seq x y z
N MET A 1 -27.40 19.60 31.27
CA MET A 1 -26.94 18.55 30.33
C MET A 1 -25.57 18.95 29.77
N LEU A 2 -24.48 18.33 30.24
CA LEU A 2 -23.14 18.54 29.69
C LEU A 2 -23.05 17.83 28.34
N LYS A 3 -22.99 18.58 27.23
CA LYS A 3 -22.58 18.05 25.92
C LYS A 3 -21.11 17.63 26.06
N GLN A 4 -20.84 16.34 26.16
CA GLN A 4 -19.47 15.83 26.13
C GLN A 4 -18.82 16.29 24.83
N ARG A 5 -17.88 17.23 24.93
CA ARG A 5 -17.04 17.59 23.78
C ARG A 5 -16.15 16.38 23.50
N PRO A 6 -16.07 15.89 22.25
CA PRO A 6 -15.24 14.74 21.95
C PRO A 6 -13.80 15.04 22.35
N LEU A 7 -13.19 14.12 23.10
CA LEU A 7 -11.84 14.26 23.61
C LEU A 7 -10.86 14.45 22.44
N PRO A 8 -9.91 15.40 22.52
CA PRO A 8 -9.10 15.83 21.37
C PRO A 8 -8.26 14.70 20.73
N HIS A 9 -7.89 13.66 21.48
CA HIS A 9 -7.15 12.51 20.97
C HIS A 9 -7.96 11.62 20.02
N LEU A 10 -9.29 11.56 20.16
CA LEU A 10 -10.15 10.76 19.27
C LEU A 10 -10.22 11.36 17.85
N ARG A 11 -10.12 12.69 17.72
CA ARG A 11 -10.08 13.37 16.40
C ARG A 11 -8.78 13.11 15.65
N LEU A 12 -7.64 13.09 16.36
CA LEU A 12 -6.33 12.80 15.77
C LEU A 12 -6.25 11.35 15.28
N ALA A 13 -6.74 10.40 16.07
CA ALA A 13 -6.77 8.98 15.69
C ALA A 13 -7.58 8.73 14.40
N ALA A 14 -8.75 9.37 14.27
CA ALA A 14 -9.58 9.25 13.06
C ALA A 14 -8.90 9.83 11.81
N SER A 15 -8.22 10.98 11.95
CA SER A 15 -7.49 11.62 10.84
C SER A 15 -6.31 10.78 10.35
N LEU A 16 -5.52 10.21 11.27
CA LEU A 16 -4.41 9.32 10.92
C LEU A 16 -4.89 8.04 10.23
N ALA A 17 -5.97 7.43 10.72
CA ALA A 17 -6.56 6.25 10.10
C ALA A 17 -7.05 6.52 8.67
N GLN A 18 -7.70 7.67 8.45
CA GLN A 18 -8.13 8.11 7.12
C GLN A 18 -6.95 8.39 6.19
N TYR A 19 -5.93 9.11 6.68
CA TYR A 19 -4.72 9.41 5.92
C TYR A 19 -3.99 8.12 5.49
N ASN A 20 -3.79 7.18 6.42
CA ASN A 20 -3.18 5.89 6.14
C ASN A 20 -3.99 5.04 5.15
N PHE A 21 -5.33 5.10 5.21
CA PHE A 21 -6.16 4.41 4.23
C PHE A 21 -6.02 4.99 2.82
N VAL A 22 -5.98 6.33 2.72
CA VAL A 22 -5.77 7.03 1.44
C VAL A 22 -4.38 6.70 0.88
N SER A 23 -3.32 6.74 1.70
CA SER A 23 -1.96 6.44 1.26
C SER A 23 -1.82 4.99 0.77
N VAL A 24 -2.40 4.03 1.49
CA VAL A 24 -2.40 2.61 1.08
C VAL A 24 -3.14 2.40 -0.24
N THR A 25 -4.30 3.04 -0.40
CA THR A 25 -5.09 2.92 -1.64
C THR A 25 -4.36 3.55 -2.82
N GLN A 26 -3.69 4.69 -2.61
CA GLN A 26 -2.88 5.34 -3.63
C GLN A 26 -1.65 4.49 -3.99
N GLY A 27 -0.97 3.90 -3.01
CA GLY A 27 0.14 2.98 -3.21
C GLY A 27 -0.27 1.76 -4.03
N LYS A 28 -1.41 1.13 -3.71
CA LYS A 28 -1.96 0.00 -4.50
C LYS A 28 -2.26 0.40 -5.95
N LYS A 29 -2.86 1.57 -6.18
CA LYS A 29 -3.13 2.06 -7.54
C LYS A 29 -1.84 2.37 -8.32
N ALA A 30 -0.85 2.95 -7.67
CA ALA A 30 0.44 3.23 -8.29
C ALA A 30 1.17 1.93 -8.68
N LEU A 31 1.20 0.95 -7.77
CA LEU A 31 1.76 -0.36 -8.03
C LEU A 31 1.04 -1.07 -9.18
N ASP A 32 -0.30 -1.09 -9.19
CA ASP A 32 -1.07 -1.75 -10.24
C ASP A 32 -0.76 -1.19 -11.64
N ARG A 33 -0.73 0.14 -11.77
CA ARG A 33 -0.37 0.77 -13.06
C ARG A 33 1.04 0.37 -13.52
N ARG A 34 2.01 0.34 -12.60
CA ARG A 34 3.40 0.04 -12.94
C ARG A 34 3.61 -1.44 -13.23
N ALA A 35 3.03 -2.34 -12.43
CA ALA A 35 3.09 -3.77 -12.64
C ALA A 35 2.50 -4.16 -14.00
N ARG A 36 1.37 -3.55 -14.40
CA ARG A 36 0.79 -3.78 -15.73
C ARG A 36 1.72 -3.33 -16.85
N GLY A 37 2.27 -2.12 -16.73
CA GLY A 37 3.14 -1.54 -17.76
C GLY A 37 4.54 -2.17 -17.84
N THR A 38 5.01 -2.81 -16.79
CA THR A 38 6.38 -3.36 -16.71
C THR A 38 6.41 -4.87 -16.83
N LEU A 39 5.49 -5.57 -16.17
CA LEU A 39 5.49 -7.04 -16.06
C LEU A 39 4.25 -7.69 -16.67
N GLY A 40 3.33 -6.91 -17.25
CA GLY A 40 2.11 -7.44 -17.86
C GLY A 40 1.12 -8.05 -16.87
N MET A 41 1.27 -7.82 -15.56
CA MET A 41 0.41 -8.39 -14.51
C MET A 41 -0.21 -7.31 -13.63
N SER A 42 -1.27 -7.65 -12.90
CA SER A 42 -1.85 -6.73 -11.92
C SER A 42 -0.92 -6.49 -10.73
N GLY A 43 -1.08 -5.37 -10.03
CA GLY A 43 -0.32 -5.10 -8.80
C GLY A 43 -0.62 -6.12 -7.70
N ALA A 44 -1.87 -6.58 -7.60
CA ALA A 44 -2.26 -7.62 -6.65
C ALA A 44 -1.57 -8.95 -6.95
N GLU A 45 -1.48 -9.32 -8.22
CA GLU A 45 -0.75 -10.51 -8.65
C GLU A 45 0.74 -10.41 -8.38
N PHE A 46 1.34 -9.24 -8.65
CA PHE A 46 2.74 -8.98 -8.30
C PHE A 46 2.99 -9.17 -6.81
N ILE A 47 2.17 -8.57 -5.93
CA ILE A 47 2.30 -8.74 -4.46
C ILE A 47 2.26 -10.23 -4.10
N ARG A 48 1.25 -10.96 -4.61
CA ARG A 48 1.08 -12.39 -4.31
C ARG A 48 2.31 -13.20 -4.72
N ARG A 49 2.76 -13.05 -5.97
CA ARG A 49 3.90 -13.80 -6.51
C ARG A 49 5.21 -13.43 -5.83
N TYR A 50 5.45 -12.13 -5.61
CA TYR A 50 6.67 -11.63 -4.96
C TYR A 50 6.80 -12.17 -3.52
N ARG A 51 5.73 -12.10 -2.73
CA ARG A 51 5.72 -12.63 -1.35
C ARG A 51 5.87 -14.14 -1.29
N ALA A 52 5.40 -14.86 -2.31
CA ALA A 52 5.53 -16.31 -2.43
C ALA A 52 6.89 -16.76 -3.00
N GLY A 53 7.76 -15.84 -3.43
CA GLY A 53 9.01 -16.19 -4.11
C GLY A 53 8.80 -16.76 -5.52
N GLU A 54 7.64 -16.52 -6.15
CA GLU A 54 7.25 -17.02 -7.48
C GLU A 54 7.67 -16.08 -8.64
N ILE A 55 8.50 -15.08 -8.35
CA ILE A 55 9.06 -14.19 -9.38
C ILE A 55 10.37 -14.82 -9.87
N GLU A 56 10.42 -15.15 -11.16
CA GLU A 56 11.54 -15.86 -11.80
C GLU A 56 12.91 -15.18 -11.60
N ASP A 57 12.95 -13.86 -11.74
CA ASP A 57 14.13 -13.03 -11.48
C ASP A 57 13.74 -11.90 -10.52
N PRO A 58 13.90 -12.07 -9.20
CA PRO A 58 13.55 -11.07 -8.22
C PRO A 58 14.53 -9.87 -8.19
N ASP A 59 15.75 -10.06 -8.69
CA ASP A 59 16.83 -9.07 -8.62
C ASP A 59 16.89 -8.16 -9.86
N ARG A 60 16.12 -8.45 -10.92
CA ARG A 60 16.04 -7.53 -12.06
C ARG A 60 15.56 -6.13 -11.62
N PRO A 61 16.10 -5.05 -12.23
CA PRO A 61 15.80 -3.68 -11.82
C PRO A 61 14.30 -3.34 -11.80
N GLU A 62 13.51 -3.92 -12.70
CA GLU A 62 12.07 -3.73 -12.79
C GLU A 62 11.32 -4.28 -11.57
N VAL A 63 11.72 -5.45 -11.07
CA VAL A 63 11.10 -6.09 -9.92
C VAL A 63 11.50 -5.35 -8.65
N ILE A 64 12.77 -5.00 -8.49
CA ILE A 64 13.25 -4.19 -7.36
C ILE A 64 12.46 -2.88 -7.27
N LYS A 65 12.30 -2.17 -8.40
CA LYS A 65 11.52 -0.92 -8.43
C LYS A 65 10.07 -1.12 -8.02
N LEU A 66 9.43 -2.23 -8.38
CA LEU A 66 8.07 -2.55 -7.96
C LEU A 66 8.00 -2.96 -6.48
N ALA A 67 9.00 -3.72 -6.00
CA ALA A 67 9.10 -4.15 -4.61
C ALA A 67 9.23 -2.96 -3.64
N MET A 68 9.88 -1.88 -4.06
CA MET A 68 9.94 -0.61 -3.30
C MET A 68 8.57 0.02 -3.04
N PHE A 69 7.52 -0.35 -3.78
CA PHE A 69 6.16 0.14 -3.52
C PHE A 69 5.43 -0.66 -2.44
N LEU A 70 5.90 -1.87 -2.09
CA LEU A 70 5.21 -2.76 -1.14
C LEU A 70 4.91 -2.10 0.22
N PRO A 71 5.84 -1.35 0.85
CA PRO A 71 5.55 -0.67 2.11
C PRO A 71 4.38 0.32 2.04
N PHE A 72 4.06 0.85 0.86
CA PHE A 72 2.94 1.77 0.65
C PHE A 72 1.64 1.06 0.28
N THR A 73 1.64 -0.27 0.17
CA THR A 73 0.44 -1.06 -0.13
C THR A 73 -0.16 -1.74 1.09
N GLU A 74 0.55 -1.67 2.22
CA GLU A 74 0.20 -2.29 3.47
C GLU A 74 0.12 -1.20 4.56
N ARG A 75 -0.80 -1.38 5.51
CA ARG A 75 -0.80 -0.54 6.70
C ARG A 75 0.35 -1.04 7.57
N LEU A 76 1.36 -0.21 7.81
CA LEU A 76 2.29 -0.43 8.91
C LEU A 76 1.45 -0.46 10.19
N GLY A 77 1.30 -1.65 10.76
CA GLY A 77 0.55 -1.89 12.00
C GLY A 77 1.29 -1.32 13.20
#